data_AF-A0A1I5XTQ6-F1
#
_entry.id   AF-A0A1I5XTQ6-F1
#
_cell.length_a   1.000
_cell.length_b   1.000
_cell.length_c   1.000
_cell.angle_alpha   90.00
_cell.angle_beta   90.00
_cell.angle_gamma   90.00
#
_symmetry.space_group_name_H-M   'P 1'
#
loop_
_entity.id
_entity.type
_entity.pdbx_description
1 polymer ?
#
loop_
_entity_poly.entity_id
_entity_poly.type
_entity_poly.pdbx_seq_one_letter_code
_entity_poly.pdbx_strand_id
1 'polypeptide(L)'
;MSALLKSGIEFGYRREVMLFKKKTIKKNYDKESQRPVIKASICNGEQVAGFQDIHTGAFEEVMLIRSHDDLNKFMSTYGIEEKIEKIY
;
A
#
# COMPACT_ATOMS: atom_id res chain seq x y z
N MET A 1 41.67 -1.94 -47.40
CA MET A 1 40.60 -1.12 -48.00
C MET A 1 39.31 -1.62 -47.39
N SER A 2 38.49 -0.87 -46.68
CA SER A 2 38.34 0.57 -46.53
C SER A 2 37.40 0.76 -45.35
N ALA A 3 37.84 1.52 -44.35
CA ALA A 3 36.96 2.12 -43.38
C ALA A 3 36.04 3.12 -44.08
N LEU A 4 34.81 3.29 -43.60
CA LEU A 4 34.14 4.59 -43.58
C LEU A 4 32.97 4.59 -42.59
N LEU A 5 33.13 5.44 -41.57
CA LEU A 5 32.14 5.88 -40.59
C LEU A 5 31.02 6.73 -41.20
N LYS A 6 29.92 6.80 -40.45
CA LYS A 6 28.99 7.94 -40.13
C LYS A 6 27.60 7.33 -40.03
N SER A 7 26.70 7.62 -39.11
CA SER A 7 26.50 8.74 -38.18
C SER A 7 25.16 8.44 -37.48
N GLY A 8 25.03 8.67 -36.18
CA GLY A 8 23.74 8.46 -35.51
C GLY A 8 23.86 8.64 -34.00
N ILE A 9 24.14 9.86 -33.57
CA ILE A 9 24.16 10.26 -32.17
C ILE A 9 22.70 10.52 -31.78
N GLU A 10 22.00 9.50 -31.28
CA GLU A 10 20.66 9.66 -30.71
C GLU A 10 20.80 10.19 -29.27
N PHE A 11 20.88 11.51 -29.17
CA PHE A 11 20.83 12.23 -27.90
C PHE A 11 19.36 12.40 -27.48
N GLY A 12 18.93 11.65 -26.48
CA GLY A 12 17.56 11.71 -25.95
C GLY A 12 17.51 11.42 -24.45
N TYR A 13 17.73 12.45 -23.63
CA TYR A 13 17.48 12.46 -22.19
C TYR A 13 16.02 12.08 -21.85
N ARG A 14 15.76 11.02 -21.07
CA ARG A 14 14.61 11.02 -20.14
C ARG A 14 14.67 9.97 -19.02
N ARG A 15 15.05 10.48 -17.85
CA ARG A 15 14.75 9.99 -16.48
C ARG A 15 15.05 8.52 -16.18
N GLU A 16 16.24 8.32 -15.62
CA GLU A 16 16.46 7.31 -14.60
C GLU A 16 15.58 7.66 -13.38
N VAL A 17 14.36 7.15 -13.35
CA VAL A 17 13.60 7.11 -12.09
C VAL A 17 14.25 6.05 -11.23
N MET A 18 15.07 6.49 -10.28
CA MET A 18 15.47 5.68 -9.14
C MET A 18 14.20 5.31 -8.38
N LEU A 19 13.56 4.24 -8.83
CA LEU A 19 12.50 3.55 -8.11
C LEU A 19 13.17 3.00 -6.87
N PHE A 20 13.13 3.80 -5.81
CA PHE A 20 13.29 3.35 -4.44
C PHE A 20 12.62 1.98 -4.37
N LYS A 21 13.42 0.91 -4.27
CA LYS A 21 12.95 -0.39 -3.85
C LYS A 21 12.35 -0.14 -2.47
N LYS A 22 11.06 0.19 -2.42
CA LYS A 22 10.26 0.12 -1.22
C LYS A 22 10.49 -1.32 -0.77
N LYS A 23 11.31 -1.48 0.27
CA LYS A 23 11.35 -2.72 1.03
C LYS A 23 9.87 -2.98 1.30
N THR A 24 9.33 -4.01 0.67
CA THR A 24 8.06 -4.59 1.06
C THR A 24 8.34 -5.12 2.45
N ILE A 25 8.32 -4.21 3.43
CA ILE A 25 8.12 -4.55 4.81
C ILE A 25 6.76 -5.22 4.71
N LYS A 26 6.77 -6.56 4.67
CA LYS A 26 5.59 -7.34 4.99
C LYS A 26 5.30 -6.89 6.41
N LYS A 27 4.49 -5.83 6.55
CA LYS A 27 4.01 -5.37 7.83
C LYS A 27 3.22 -6.57 8.31
N ASN A 28 3.80 -7.33 9.22
CA ASN A 28 3.10 -8.42 9.86
C ASN A 28 2.37 -7.77 11.02
N TYR A 29 1.06 -7.97 11.11
CA TYR A 29 0.28 -7.55 12.27
C TYR A 29 0.23 -8.74 13.24
N ASP A 30 0.17 -8.45 14.53
CA ASP A 30 0.05 -9.48 15.53
C ASP A 30 -1.43 -9.88 15.64
N LYS A 31 -1.78 -11.08 15.14
CA LYS A 31 -3.15 -11.59 15.14
C LYS A 31 -3.69 -11.85 16.56
N GLU A 32 -2.83 -11.97 17.56
CA GLU A 32 -3.25 -12.21 18.95
C GLU A 32 -3.62 -10.91 19.66
N SER A 33 -2.94 -9.81 19.36
CA SER A 33 -3.14 -8.51 20.02
C SER A 33 -3.83 -7.46 19.14
N GLN A 34 -3.90 -7.68 17.83
CA GLN A 34 -4.44 -6.72 16.87
C GLN A 34 -5.52 -7.35 15.99
N ARG A 35 -6.64 -6.64 15.85
CA ARG A 35 -7.72 -7.00 14.93
C ARG A 35 -7.79 -6.02 13.76
N PRO A 36 -7.97 -6.49 12.51
CA PRO A 36 -8.18 -5.60 11.38
C PRO A 36 -9.55 -4.91 11.53
N VAL A 37 -9.58 -3.58 11.34
CA VAL A 37 -10.82 -2.79 11.34
C VAL A 37 -10.77 -1.70 10.28
N ILE A 38 -11.95 -1.30 9.80
CA ILE A 38 -12.13 -0.14 8.93
C ILE A 38 -12.72 0.98 9.77
N LYS A 39 -11.97 2.06 9.98
CA LYS A 39 -12.47 3.28 10.60
C LYS A 39 -13.06 4.19 9.53
N ALA A 40 -14.33 4.56 9.68
CA ALA A 40 -15.01 5.44 8.75
C ALA A 40 -15.33 6.78 9.39
N SER A 41 -14.77 7.84 8.83
CA SER A 41 -15.04 9.20 9.28
C SER A 41 -16.45 9.63 8.88
N ILE A 42 -17.28 9.97 9.87
CA ILE A 42 -18.65 10.47 9.67
C ILE A 42 -18.64 11.81 8.91
N CYS A 43 -17.55 12.59 9.04
CA CYS A 43 -17.46 13.95 8.52
C CYS A 43 -17.26 14.03 6.99
N ASN A 44 -16.52 13.08 6.39
CA ASN A 44 -16.12 13.14 4.97
C ASN A 44 -16.32 11.81 4.22
N GLY A 45 -16.79 10.77 4.90
CA GLY A 45 -16.97 9.45 4.30
C GLY A 45 -15.67 8.72 3.99
N GLU A 46 -14.52 9.24 4.43
CA GLU A 46 -13.24 8.56 4.27
C GLU A 46 -13.22 7.29 5.11
N GLN A 47 -12.78 6.20 4.49
CA GLN A 47 -12.59 4.91 5.16
C GLN A 47 -11.10 4.65 5.24
N VAL A 48 -10.63 4.27 6.42
CA VAL A 48 -9.24 3.93 6.68
C VAL A 48 -9.20 2.51 7.21
N ALA A 49 -8.56 1.61 6.47
CA ALA A 49 -8.22 0.28 6.95
C ALA A 49 -6.99 0.38 7.84
N GLY A 50 -7.06 -0.33 8.95
CA GLY A 50 -6.02 -0.34 9.95
C GLY A 50 -6.17 -1.50 10.90
N PHE A 51 -5.38 -1.45 11.97
CA PHE A 51 -5.43 -2.45 13.02
C PHE A 51 -5.82 -1.76 14.32
N GLN A 52 -6.72 -2.38 15.05
CA GLN A 52 -7.04 -1.98 16.40
C GLN A 52 -6.40 -2.96 17.38
N ASP A 53 -5.61 -2.43 18.30
CA ASP A 53 -5.10 -3.18 19.43
C ASP A 53 -6.24 -3.52 20.38
N ILE A 54 -6.39 -4.81 20.71
CA ILE A 54 -7.49 -5.30 21.55
C ILE A 54 -7.29 -5.00 23.05
N HIS A 55 -6.06 -4.74 23.48
CA HIS A 55 -5.72 -4.44 24.88
C HIS A 55 -5.83 -2.95 25.16
N THR A 56 -5.33 -2.11 24.24
CA THR A 56 -5.26 -0.66 24.41
C THR A 56 -6.40 0.08 23.70
N GLY A 57 -7.04 -0.54 22.71
CA GLY A 57 -8.03 0.10 21.85
C GLY A 57 -7.43 1.05 20.82
N ALA A 58 -6.09 1.18 20.78
CA ALA A 58 -5.39 2.07 19.85
C ALA A 58 -5.60 1.63 18.40
N PHE A 59 -5.91 2.58 17.52
CA PHE A 59 -6.09 2.33 16.09
C PHE A 59 -4.87 2.79 15.31
N GLU A 60 -4.21 1.87 14.63
CA GLU A 60 -3.12 2.16 13.69
C GLU A 60 -3.69 2.29 12.27
N GLU A 61 -3.57 3.48 11.70
CA GLU A 61 -3.95 3.78 10.34
C GLU A 61 -2.93 3.20 9.35
N VAL A 62 -3.39 2.32 8.45
CA VAL A 62 -2.50 1.62 7.51
C VAL A 62 -2.75 2.05 6.07
N MET A 63 -4.01 2.08 5.66
CA MET A 63 -4.37 2.33 4.26
C MET A 63 -5.70 3.06 4.15
N LEU A 64 -5.74 4.12 3.35
CA LEU A 64 -7.00 4.77 2.97
C LEU A 64 -7.73 3.90 1.93
N ILE A 65 -8.99 3.59 2.20
CA ILE A 65 -9.88 2.80 1.35
C ILE A 65 -10.82 3.75 0.61
N ARG A 66 -10.64 3.85 -0.71
CA ARG A 66 -11.53 4.63 -1.59
C ARG A 66 -12.46 3.73 -2.39
N SER A 67 -12.01 2.51 -2.65
CA SER A 67 -12.71 1.53 -3.47
C SER A 67 -12.66 0.14 -2.83
N HIS A 68 -13.48 -0.78 -3.35
CA HIS A 68 -13.45 -2.17 -2.92
C HIS A 68 -12.13 -2.86 -3.28
N ASP A 69 -11.43 -2.42 -4.34
CA ASP A 69 -10.12 -2.93 -4.73
C ASP A 69 -9.06 -2.62 -3.67
N ASP A 70 -9.10 -1.41 -3.09
CA ASP A 70 -8.22 -1.03 -1.98
C ASP A 70 -8.41 -1.94 -0.77
N LEU A 71 -9.65 -2.33 -0.48
CA LEU A 71 -9.98 -3.23 0.62
C LEU A 71 -9.45 -4.64 0.35
N ASN A 72 -9.67 -5.17 -0.84
CA ASN A 72 -9.17 -6.48 -1.25
C ASN A 72 -7.64 -6.53 -1.23
N LYS A 73 -7.00 -5.42 -1.62
CA LYS A 73 -5.56 -5.26 -1.54
C LYS A 73 -5.08 -5.28 -0.10
N PHE A 74 -5.73 -4.57 0.81
CA PHE A 74 -5.43 -4.62 2.24
C PHE A 74 -5.55 -6.05 2.76
N MET A 75 -6.68 -6.72 2.54
CA MET A 75 -6.91 -8.10 2.96
C MET A 75 -5.85 -9.06 2.42
N SER A 76 -5.54 -8.99 1.11
CA SER A 76 -4.52 -9.84 0.49
C SER A 76 -3.10 -9.53 0.98
N THR A 77 -2.79 -8.27 1.27
CA THR A 77 -1.45 -7.86 1.77
C THR A 77 -1.15 -8.48 3.12
N TYR A 78 -2.18 -8.58 3.98
CA TYR A 78 -2.06 -9.07 5.35
C TYR A 78 -2.55 -10.53 5.53
N GLY A 79 -3.05 -11.17 4.47
CA GLY A 79 -3.58 -12.54 4.54
C GLY A 79 -4.80 -12.63 5.47
N ILE A 80 -5.68 -11.63 5.39
CA ILE A 80 -6.94 -11.55 6.13
C ILE A 80 -8.02 -12.21 5.28
N GLU A 81 -8.47 -13.39 5.70
CA GLU A 81 -9.58 -14.12 5.06
C GLU A 81 -10.93 -13.84 5.75
N GLU A 82 -10.87 -13.28 6.96
CA GLU A 82 -12.02 -12.92 7.77
C GLU A 82 -12.64 -11.59 7.36
N LYS A 83 -13.92 -11.42 7.71
CA LYS A 83 -14.65 -10.17 7.45
C LYS A 83 -14.18 -9.10 8.42
N ILE A 84 -13.65 -8.01 7.86
CA ILE A 84 -13.18 -6.86 8.64
C ILE A 84 -14.39 -6.06 9.18
N GLU A 85 -14.38 -5.76 10.47
CA GLU A 85 -15.39 -4.93 11.11
C GLU A 85 -15.22 -3.45 10.74
N LYS A 86 -16.34 -2.76 10.54
CA LYS A 86 -16.35 -1.32 10.28
C LYS A 86 -16.76 -0.58 11.54
N ILE A 87 -15.89 0.29 12.04
CA ILE A 87 -16.10 1.17 13.19
C ILE A 87 -16.29 2.62 12.70
N TYR A 88 -17.08 3.39 13.43
CA TYR A 88 -17.41 4.79 13.13
C TYR A 88 -16.93 5.70 14.25
#